data_AF-A0AAV5Y7Z7-F1
#
_entry.id   AF-A0AAV5Y7Z7-F1
#
_cell.length_a   1.000
_cell.length_b   1.000
_cell.length_c   1.000
_cell.angle_alpha   90.00
_cell.angle_beta   90.00
_cell.angle_gamma   90.00
#
_symmetry.space_group_name_H-M   'P 1'
#
loop_
_entity.id
_entity.type
_entity.pdbx_description
1 polymer ?
#
loop_
_entity_poly.entity_id
_entity_poly.type
_entity_poly.pdbx_seq_one_letter_code
_entity_poly.pdbx_strand_id
1 'polypeptide(L)' 'MNVFAVSTSRAATWRWRIVDLQGDIVEESPITFLTMGQALTAGAERLEIRRERDRPAPAQLPWHRRK' A
#
# COMPACT_ATOMS: atom_id res chain seq x y z
N MET A 1 3.77 -5.60 -5.12
CA MET A 1 2.96 -5.40 -3.89
C MET A 1 1.53 -5.22 -4.33
N ASN A 2 0.60 -5.90 -3.67
CA ASN A 2 -0.83 -5.89 -3.99
C ASN A 2 -1.67 -5.54 -2.76
N VAL A 3 -2.86 -5.02 -2.99
CA VAL A 3 -3.86 -4.75 -1.96
C VAL A 3 -4.92 -5.84 -2.00
N PHE A 4 -5.22 -6.42 -0.85
CA PHE A 4 -6.29 -7.40 -0.68
C PHE A 4 -7.31 -6.89 0.34
N ALA A 5 -8.59 -7.12 0.08
CA ALA A 5 -9.64 -6.89 1.07
C ALA A 5 -9.98 -8.22 1.76
N VAL A 6 -9.93 -8.20 3.09
CA VAL A 6 -10.17 -9.35 3.96
C VAL A 6 -11.39 -9.07 4.83
N SER A 7 -12.38 -9.96 4.79
CA SER A 7 -13.55 -9.86 5.66
C SER A 7 -13.25 -10.47 7.04
N THR A 8 -13.65 -9.80 8.11
CA THR A 8 -13.62 -10.36 9.46
C THR A 8 -14.98 -11.00 9.76
N SER A 9 -14.95 -12.29 10.12
CA SER A 9 -16.13 -13.17 10.23
C SER A 9 -17.18 -12.73 11.25
N ARG A 10 -16.83 -11.84 12.18
CA ARG A 10 -17.70 -11.49 13.32
C ARG A 10 -18.68 -10.34 13.04
N ALA A 11 -18.43 -9.52 12.02
CA ALA A 11 -19.24 -8.32 11.76
C ALA A 11 -19.45 -8.00 10.27
N ALA A 12 -19.06 -8.90 9.36
CA ALA A 12 -19.04 -8.65 7.91
C ALA A 12 -18.26 -7.37 7.53
N THR A 13 -17.34 -6.94 8.39
CA THR A 13 -16.51 -5.76 8.14
C THR A 13 -15.25 -6.15 7.38
N TRP A 14 -14.72 -5.21 6.62
CA TRP A 14 -13.60 -5.40 5.72
C TRP A 14 -12.37 -4.68 6.24
N ARG A 15 -11.20 -5.29 6.04
CA ARG A 15 -9.90 -4.66 6.22
C ARG A 15 -9.10 -4.78 4.95
N TRP A 16 -8.23 -3.82 4.68
CA TRP A 16 -7.25 -3.99 3.61
C TRP A 16 -5.93 -4.50 4.19
N ARG A 17 -5.22 -5.29 3.39
CA ARG A 17 -3.85 -5.72 3.64
C ARG A 17 -3.03 -5.43 2.40
N ILE A 18 -1.85 -4.84 2.61
CA ILE A 18 -0.82 -4.75 1.57
C ILE A 18 0.08 -5.95 1.76
N VAL A 19 0.26 -6.70 0.67
CA VAL A 19 1.08 -7.89 0.63
C VAL A 19 2.22 -7.65 -0.35
N ASP A 20 3.42 -8.09 0.01
CA ASP A 20 4.57 -8.03 -0.89
C ASP A 20 4.46 -9.10 -2.00
N LEU A 21 5.53 -9.29 -2.77
CA LEU A 21 5.55 -10.29 -3.84
C LEU A 21 5.79 -11.72 -3.33
N GLN A 22 6.25 -11.88 -2.09
CA GLN A 22 6.52 -13.16 -1.44
C GLN A 22 5.30 -13.69 -0.68
N GLY A 23 4.27 -12.85 -0.51
CA GLY A 23 3.06 -13.19 0.23
C GLY A 23 3.05 -12.66 1.67
N ASP A 24 4.07 -11.90 2.07
CA ASP A 24 4.16 -11.33 3.41
C ASP A 24 3.27 -10.11 3.56
N ILE A 25 2.54 -10.05 4.68
CA ILE A 25 1.73 -8.90 5.04
C ILE A 25 2.68 -7.80 5.53
N VAL A 26 2.86 -6.79 4.70
CA VAL A 26 3.72 -5.64 5.03
C VAL A 26 2.97 -4.53 5.74
N GLU A 27 1.65 -4.50 5.61
CA GLU A 27 0.79 -3.50 6.24
C GLU A 27 -0.68 -3.95 6.27
N GLU A 28 -1.39 -3.59 7.33
CA GLU A 28 -2.81 -3.88 7.51
C GLU A 28 -3.57 -2.61 7.94
N SER A 29 -4.84 -2.50 7.55
CA SER A 29 -5.70 -1.40 7.97
C SER A 29 -5.97 -1.43 9.48
N PRO A 30 -5.67 -0.34 10.22
CA PRO A 30 -5.96 -0.28 11.65
C PRO A 30 -7.47 -0.24 11.92
N ILE A 31 -8.23 0.35 10.99
CA ILE A 31 -9.69 0.44 11.03
C ILE A 31 -10.35 -0.65 10.19
N THR A 32 -11.65 -0.81 10.37
CA THR A 32 -12.50 -1.68 9.56
C THR A 32 -13.48 -0.85 8.73
N PHE A 33 -13.81 -1.35 7.55
CA PHE A 33 -14.71 -0.73 6.58
C PHE A 33 -16.00 -1.54 6.47
N LEU A 34 -17.09 -0.88 6.07
CA LEU A 34 -18.39 -1.54 5.90
C LEU A 34 -18.47 -2.33 4.60
N THR A 35 -17.68 -1.95 3.59
CA THR A 35 -17.71 -2.57 2.26
C THR A 35 -16.32 -2.95 1.77
N MET A 36 -16.26 -3.99 0.93
CA MET A 36 -15.02 -4.40 0.26
C MET A 36 -14.44 -3.26 -0.58
N GLY A 37 -15.28 -2.52 -1.30
CA GLY A 37 -14.86 -1.40 -2.14
C GLY A 37 -14.18 -0.29 -1.33
N GLN A 38 -14.74 0.09 -0.17
CA GLN A 38 -14.11 1.07 0.72
C GLN A 38 -12.73 0.60 1.23
N ALA A 39 -12.62 -0.68 1.59
CA ALA A 39 -11.34 -1.24 2.00
C ALA A 39 -10.32 -1.21 0.84
N LEU A 40 -10.71 -1.59 -0.38
CA LEU A 40 -9.83 -1.57 -1.54
C LEU A 40 -9.38 -0.16 -1.91
N THR A 41 -10.29 0.82 -1.93
CA THR A 41 -9.94 2.22 -2.22
C THR A 41 -8.95 2.76 -1.18
N ALA A 42 -9.25 2.60 0.11
CA ALA A 42 -8.36 3.05 1.18
C ALA A 42 -7.00 2.32 1.14
N GLY A 43 -6.99 1.03 0.82
CA GLY A 43 -5.76 0.26 0.68
C GLY A 43 -4.93 0.68 -0.54
N ALA A 44 -5.58 1.04 -1.66
CA ALA A 44 -4.92 1.54 -2.86
C ALA A 44 -4.27 2.90 -2.62
N GLU A 45 -4.97 3.83 -1.97
CA GLU A 45 -4.40 5.12 -1.55
C GLU A 45 -3.18 4.92 -0.66
N ARG A 46 -3.27 3.99 0.30
CA ARG A 46 -2.15 3.69 1.19
C ARG A 46 -0.96 3.06 0.46
N LEU A 47 -1.21 2.19 -0.52
CA LEU A 47 -0.15 1.60 -1.34
C LEU A 47 0.60 2.67 -2.14
N GLU A 48 -0.08 3.67 -2.69
CA GLU A 48 0.57 4.77 -3.42
C GLU A 48 1.46 5.62 -2.51
N ILE A 49 0.99 5.95 -1.30
CA ILE A 49 1.81 6.65 -0.29
C ILE A 49 3.08 5.85 0.03
N ARG A 50 2.94 4.53 0.19
CA ARG A 50 4.08 3.64 0.44
C ARG A 50 5.03 3.61 -0.75
N ARG A 51 4.53 3.48 -1.99
CA ARG A 51 5.35 3.51 -3.21
C ARG A 51 6.13 4.80 -3.35
N GLU A 52 5.53 5.93 -3.00
CA GLU A 52 6.20 7.22 -2.99
C GLU A 52 7.31 7.25 -1.94
N ARG A 53 7.05 6.76 -0.73
CA ARG A 53 8.06 6.66 0.34
C ARG A 53 9.21 5.73 -0.03
N ASP A 54 8.91 4.60 -0.67
CA ASP A 54 9.88 3.61 -1.11
C ASP A 54 10.55 3.99 -2.46
N ARG A 55 10.17 5.14 -3.05
CA ARG A 55 10.79 5.64 -4.29
C ARG A 55 12.27 5.92 -4.01
N PRO A 56 13.20 5.31 -4.77
CA PRO A 56 14.60 5.63 -4.62
C PRO A 56 14.85 7.10 -4.96
N ALA A 57 15.75 7.75 -4.22
CA ALA A 57 16.15 9.12 -4.53
C ALA A 57 16.60 9.19 -6.00
N PRO A 58 16.23 10.26 -6.73
CA PRO A 58 16.70 10.41 -8.10
C PRO A 58 18.23 10.33 -8.09
N ALA A 59 18.78 9.53 -8.99
CA ALA A 59 20.23 9.43 -9.15
C ALA A 59 20.76 10.85 -9.34
N GLN A 60 21.51 11.36 -8.36
CA GLN A 60 22.14 12.66 -8.49
C GLN A 60 23.17 12.54 -9.61
N LEU A 61 22.77 12.93 -10.82
CA LEU A 61 23.69 13.06 -11.93
C LEU A 61 24.75 14.07 -11.48
N PRO A 62 26.04 13.71 -11.50
CA PRO A 62 27.08 14.61 -11.06
C PRO A 62 27.02 15.87 -11.92
N TRP A 63 26.81 17.01 -11.28
CA TRP A 63 26.65 18.34 -11.86
C TRP A 63 27.91 18.84 -12.60
N HIS A 64 28.98 18.03 -12.65
CA HIS A 64 30.27 18.34 -13.26
C HIS A 64 30.37 17.97 -14.74
N ARG A 65 29.35 18.26 -15.56
CA ARG A 65 29.50 18.17 -17.02
C ARG A 65 28.95 19.40 -17.73
N ARG A 66 29.49 20.57 -17.39
CA ARG A 66 29.56 21.70 -18.32
C ARG A 66 31.03 22.08 -18.46
N LYS A 67 31.61 21.71 -19.60
CA LYS A 67 32.85 22.28 -20.13
C LYS A 67 32.46 23.18 -21.28
#